data_AF-A0A972IEL8-F1
#
_entry.id   AF-A0A972IEL8-F1
#
_cell.length_a   1.000
_cell.length_b   1.000
_cell.length_c   1.000
_cell.angle_alpha   90.00
_cell.angle_beta   90.00
_cell.angle_gamma   90.00
#
_symmetry.space_group_name_H-M   'P 1'
#
loop_
_entity.id
_entity.type
_entity.pdbx_description
1 polymer ?
#
loop_
_entity_poly.entity_id
_entity_poly.type
_entity_poly.pdbx_seq_one_letter_code
_entity_poly.pdbx_strand_id
1 'polypeptide(L)'
;MKLQFDANQQYQLDAVAAVTDLFDGQPQGAPEFSVVEVGDWGRLFAGQARTELGVGNQRMLAPDKLLANARTVQARNDIEIADAAVPLESWELLDMAANAARTCPHFSVEMETGTGKTYVYLRTVFELSHRYGFQKFIIVVPSVAIREGAPKNIEITAEHFRALYNNEELINYLTALQVDHSVYEYVAYDSEVEREFAKRLDEREDIRLFVKLPAWFEIDTPVGKYNPDWAVLKHDGQTLYLVRETKSTKDFLKLRTSEADKVRCGKKHFETLGVPFEVVVSADEV
;
A
#
# COMPACT_ATOMS: atom_id res chain seq x y z
N MET A 1 -13.21 -20.55 -10.69
CA MET A 1 -11.93 -21.27 -10.88
C MET A 1 -10.87 -20.49 -10.11
N LYS A 2 -10.26 -21.04 -9.06
CA LYS A 2 -9.13 -20.36 -8.36
C LYS A 2 -7.87 -20.61 -9.19
N LEU A 3 -7.17 -19.54 -9.56
CA LEU A 3 -5.85 -19.62 -10.19
C LEU A 3 -4.83 -20.02 -9.11
N GLN A 4 -3.99 -21.00 -9.40
CA GLN A 4 -2.86 -21.37 -8.55
C GLN A 4 -1.60 -20.74 -9.12
N PHE A 5 -0.90 -19.98 -8.29
CA PHE A 5 0.38 -19.37 -8.62
C PHE A 5 1.51 -20.23 -8.06
N ASP A 6 2.59 -20.39 -8.83
CA ASP A 6 3.81 -21.05 -8.36
C ASP A 6 4.89 -19.99 -8.13
N ALA A 7 5.32 -19.85 -6.87
CA ALA A 7 6.31 -18.87 -6.46
C ALA A 7 7.75 -19.26 -6.82
N ASN A 8 7.99 -20.50 -7.26
CA ASN A 8 9.33 -21.07 -7.40
C ASN A 8 9.79 -21.18 -8.87
N GLN A 9 9.08 -20.53 -9.80
CA GLN A 9 9.48 -20.51 -11.20
C GLN A 9 10.77 -19.71 -11.37
N GLN A 10 11.87 -20.40 -11.67
CA GLN A 10 13.22 -19.82 -11.66
C GLN A 10 13.34 -18.59 -12.56
N TYR A 11 12.82 -18.66 -13.78
CA TYR A 11 12.89 -17.54 -14.73
C TYR A 11 12.12 -16.29 -14.25
N GLN A 12 11.08 -16.45 -13.42
CA GLN A 12 10.39 -15.32 -12.80
C GLN A 12 11.21 -14.76 -11.64
N LEU A 13 11.83 -15.64 -10.84
CA LEU A 13 12.73 -15.24 -9.75
C LEU A 13 13.95 -14.48 -10.29
N ASP A 14 14.53 -14.94 -11.40
CA ASP A 14 15.69 -14.31 -12.03
C ASP A 14 15.33 -12.92 -12.57
N ALA A 15 14.14 -12.76 -13.17
CA ALA A 15 13.65 -11.46 -13.62
C ALA A 15 13.40 -10.48 -12.46
N VAL A 16 12.84 -10.97 -11.35
CA VAL A 16 12.66 -10.16 -10.13
C VAL A 16 14.01 -9.79 -9.50
N ALA A 17 14.95 -10.74 -9.46
CA ALA A 17 16.31 -10.51 -8.98
C ALA A 17 17.05 -9.47 -9.83
N ALA A 18 16.91 -9.52 -11.16
CA ALA A 18 17.52 -8.55 -12.06
C ALA A 18 17.11 -7.10 -11.75
N VAL A 19 15.87 -6.85 -11.30
CA VAL A 19 15.43 -5.51 -10.89
C VAL A 19 15.88 -5.17 -9.47
N THR A 20 15.69 -6.09 -8.53
CA THR A 20 15.98 -5.82 -7.10
C THR A 20 17.47 -5.63 -6.83
N ASP A 21 18.34 -6.33 -7.56
CA ASP A 21 19.79 -6.23 -7.40
C ASP A 21 20.36 -4.91 -7.94
N LEU A 22 19.62 -4.16 -8.76
CA LEU A 22 20.01 -2.80 -9.14
C LEU A 22 20.20 -1.90 -7.91
N PHE A 23 19.40 -2.13 -6.87
CA PHE A 23 19.39 -1.33 -5.65
C PHE A 23 20.24 -1.94 -4.53
N ASP A 24 21.09 -2.94 -4.82
CA ASP A 24 21.97 -3.53 -3.82
C ASP A 24 22.86 -2.46 -3.15
N GLY A 25 22.89 -2.47 -1.81
CA GLY A 25 23.51 -1.44 -0.98
C GLY A 25 22.59 -0.27 -0.59
N GLN A 26 21.32 -0.28 -1.00
CA GLN A 26 20.30 0.64 -0.50
C GLN A 26 19.97 0.26 0.95
N PRO A 27 20.08 1.16 1.93
CA PRO A 27 19.69 0.86 3.29
C PRO A 27 18.17 0.73 3.36
N GLN A 28 17.69 -0.17 4.22
CA GLN A 28 16.28 -0.32 4.52
C GLN A 28 15.78 0.99 5.16
N GLY A 29 14.74 1.60 4.57
CA GLY A 29 14.12 2.81 5.13
C GLY A 29 13.73 2.61 6.60
N ALA A 30 13.78 3.66 7.41
CA ALA A 30 13.36 3.59 8.81
C ALA A 30 11.87 3.18 8.91
N PRO A 31 11.48 2.31 9.87
CA PRO A 31 10.09 1.92 10.06
C PRO A 31 9.21 3.12 10.43
N GLU A 32 8.03 3.17 9.84
CA GLU A 32 7.06 4.29 9.91
C GLU A 32 6.49 4.53 11.32
N PHE A 33 6.64 3.56 12.24
CA PHE A 33 6.14 3.62 13.61
C PHE A 33 7.24 3.73 14.67
N SER A 34 8.17 4.66 14.52
CA SER A 34 8.87 5.14 15.71
C SER A 34 7.91 6.03 16.50
N VAL A 35 7.60 5.63 17.74
CA VAL A 35 6.91 6.52 18.69
C VAL A 35 7.75 7.79 18.77
N VAL A 36 7.19 8.89 18.27
CA VAL A 36 7.81 10.20 18.40
C VAL A 36 7.78 10.57 19.88
N GLU A 37 8.85 10.27 20.61
CA GLU A 37 9.17 11.07 21.79
C GLU A 37 9.38 12.49 21.28
N VAL A 38 8.55 13.41 21.78
CA VAL A 38 8.51 14.83 21.40
C VAL A 38 9.73 15.55 22.01
N GLY A 39 10.92 15.11 21.60
CA GLY A 39 12.20 15.57 22.08
C GLY A 39 13.14 15.83 20.90
N ASP A 40 13.26 17.10 20.55
CA ASP A 40 14.28 17.68 19.66
C ASP A 40 14.21 17.29 18.17
N TRP A 41 13.45 18.11 17.43
CA TRP A 41 13.12 18.01 15.99
C TRP A 41 14.32 18.01 15.02
N GLY A 42 15.55 18.25 15.48
CA GLY A 42 16.70 18.52 14.62
C GLY A 42 17.51 17.31 14.14
N ARG A 43 17.32 16.10 14.71
CA ARG A 43 18.19 14.93 14.43
C ARG A 43 17.47 13.67 13.94
N LEU A 44 16.13 13.64 13.95
CA LEU A 44 15.32 12.43 13.70
C LEU A 44 15.04 12.11 12.22
N PHE A 45 15.27 13.03 11.28
CA PHE A 45 14.91 12.86 9.86
C PHE A 45 16.09 12.54 8.93
N ALA A 46 17.20 12.01 9.47
CA ALA A 46 18.32 11.55 8.66
C ALA A 46 17.90 10.32 7.81
N GLY A 47 17.40 10.57 6.60
CA GLY A 47 16.99 9.54 5.64
C GLY A 47 15.58 9.67 5.06
N GLN A 48 14.84 10.74 5.40
CA GLN A 48 13.54 11.05 4.79
C GLN A 48 13.52 12.48 4.26
N ALA A 49 13.52 12.64 2.93
CA ALA A 49 13.20 13.90 2.29
C ALA A 49 11.69 14.15 2.36
N ARG A 50 11.24 14.88 3.40
CA ARG A 50 9.89 15.48 3.41
C ARG A 50 9.90 16.69 2.48
N THR A 51 9.11 16.63 1.41
CA THR A 51 8.74 17.84 0.65
C THR A 51 7.40 18.34 1.16
N GLU A 52 6.99 19.54 0.75
CA GLU A 52 5.65 20.07 1.04
C GLU A 52 4.51 19.16 0.48
N LEU A 53 4.85 18.19 -0.37
CA LEU A 53 3.96 17.21 -1.01
C LEU A 53 3.94 15.84 -0.31
N GLY A 54 4.64 15.66 0.82
CA GLY A 54 4.60 14.43 1.63
C GLY A 54 5.90 13.62 1.66
N VAL A 55 5.77 12.33 1.97
CA VAL A 55 6.88 11.36 2.07
C VAL A 55 6.92 10.47 0.82
N GLY A 56 8.07 10.42 0.15
CA GLY A 56 8.30 9.57 -1.03
C GLY A 56 9.44 8.58 -0.82
N ASN A 57 9.55 7.58 -1.71
CA ASN A 57 10.69 6.65 -1.70
C ASN A 57 11.99 7.43 -1.90
N GLN A 58 12.99 7.19 -1.06
CA GLN A 58 14.29 7.84 -1.17
C GLN A 58 15.37 6.85 -1.61
N ARG A 59 15.88 7.03 -2.84
CA ARG A 59 17.08 6.33 -3.30
C ARG A 59 18.31 7.02 -2.72
N MET A 60 19.05 6.33 -1.85
CA MET A 60 20.30 6.82 -1.26
C MET A 60 21.55 6.29 -1.97
N LEU A 61 21.40 5.38 -2.93
CA LEU A 61 22.52 4.91 -3.75
C LEU A 61 23.17 6.05 -4.55
N ALA A 62 24.50 6.08 -4.53
CA ALA A 62 25.29 6.88 -5.45
C ALA A 62 25.08 6.43 -6.91
N PRO A 63 25.12 7.34 -7.90
CA PRO A 63 25.00 7.00 -9.32
C PRO A 63 26.00 5.92 -9.78
N ASP A 64 27.25 6.00 -9.33
CA ASP A 64 28.31 5.04 -9.71
C ASP A 64 28.04 3.63 -9.18
N LYS A 65 27.45 3.53 -7.97
CA LYS A 65 27.06 2.23 -7.39
C LYS A 65 25.89 1.62 -8.15
N LEU A 66 24.91 2.45 -8.55
CA LEU A 66 23.79 1.99 -9.36
C LEU A 66 24.27 1.50 -10.74
N LEU A 67 25.21 2.23 -11.36
CA LEU A 67 25.86 1.80 -12.60
C LEU A 67 26.59 0.46 -12.41
N ALA A 68 27.41 0.33 -11.36
CA ALA A 68 28.11 -0.91 -11.06
C ALA A 68 27.15 -2.10 -10.88
N ASN A 69 26.07 -1.91 -10.12
CA ASN A 69 25.05 -2.93 -9.92
C ASN A 69 24.38 -3.33 -11.25
N ALA A 70 24.03 -2.35 -12.09
CA ALA A 70 23.46 -2.62 -13.42
C ALA A 70 24.41 -3.46 -14.30
N ARG A 71 25.72 -3.13 -14.30
CA ARG A 71 26.72 -3.90 -15.04
C ARG A 71 26.87 -5.33 -14.50
N THR A 72 26.82 -5.53 -13.18
CA THR A 72 26.82 -6.87 -12.58
C THR A 72 25.58 -7.67 -12.99
N VAL A 73 24.39 -7.06 -12.97
CA VAL A 73 23.15 -7.70 -13.41
C VAL A 73 23.23 -8.07 -14.90
N GLN A 74 23.75 -7.18 -15.75
CA GLN A 74 23.87 -7.43 -17.19
C GLN A 74 24.86 -8.56 -17.49
N ALA A 75 26.04 -8.56 -16.85
CA ALA A 75 27.01 -9.64 -16.99
C ALA A 75 26.48 -11.00 -16.53
N ARG A 76 25.69 -11.03 -15.45
CA ARG A 76 25.04 -12.27 -14.96
C ARG A 76 24.00 -12.82 -15.94
N ASN A 77 23.37 -11.95 -16.72
CA ASN A 77 22.32 -12.31 -17.67
C ASN A 77 22.83 -12.36 -19.13
N ASP A 78 24.15 -12.45 -19.32
CA ASP A 78 24.79 -12.53 -20.64
C ASP A 78 24.42 -11.38 -21.60
N ILE A 79 24.18 -10.17 -21.05
CA ILE A 79 23.89 -8.97 -21.84
C ILE A 79 25.22 -8.26 -22.15
N GLU A 80 25.62 -8.30 -23.42
CA GLU A 80 26.86 -7.67 -23.88
C GLU A 80 26.80 -6.14 -23.79
N ILE A 81 27.90 -5.55 -23.31
CA ILE A 81 28.10 -4.10 -23.28
C ILE A 81 29.46 -3.79 -23.86
N ALA A 82 29.47 -2.94 -24.88
CA ALA A 82 30.69 -2.54 -25.58
C ALA A 82 31.67 -1.79 -24.67
N ASP A 83 31.17 -0.98 -23.74
CA ASP A 83 31.98 -0.25 -22.76
C ASP A 83 31.27 -0.12 -21.41
N ALA A 84 31.86 -0.70 -20.37
CA ALA A 84 31.30 -0.71 -19.02
C ALA A 84 31.22 0.69 -18.38
N ALA A 85 32.03 1.65 -18.85
CA ALA A 85 32.06 3.02 -18.36
C ALA A 85 30.96 3.91 -18.94
N VAL A 86 30.19 3.42 -19.93
CA VAL A 86 29.06 4.16 -20.49
C VAL A 86 28.05 4.46 -19.37
N PRO A 87 27.61 5.72 -19.19
CA PRO A 87 26.60 6.07 -18.21
C PRO A 87 25.27 5.35 -18.44
N LEU A 88 24.44 5.25 -17.41
CA LEU A 88 23.08 4.72 -17.56
C LEU A 88 22.22 5.67 -18.39
N GLU A 89 21.52 5.12 -19.38
CA GLU A 89 20.52 5.89 -20.12
C GLU A 89 19.43 6.39 -19.16
N SER A 90 19.13 7.67 -19.26
CA SER A 90 18.27 8.37 -18.32
C SER A 90 17.34 9.34 -19.03
N TRP A 91 16.14 9.49 -18.49
CA TRP A 91 15.22 10.56 -18.87
C TRP A 91 15.58 11.85 -18.13
N GLU A 92 15.57 12.96 -18.86
CA GLU A 92 15.63 14.30 -18.29
C GLU A 92 14.20 14.75 -17.97
N LEU A 93 13.89 14.88 -16.68
CA LEU A 93 12.57 15.25 -16.19
C LEU A 93 12.65 16.63 -15.52
N LEU A 94 11.69 17.51 -15.82
CA LEU A 94 11.52 18.75 -15.08
C LEU A 94 10.63 18.48 -13.88
N ASP A 95 11.21 18.55 -12.68
CA ASP A 95 10.43 18.57 -11.43
C ASP A 95 9.85 19.98 -11.27
N MET A 96 8.56 20.13 -11.61
CA MET A 96 7.87 21.42 -11.50
C MET A 96 7.76 21.91 -10.06
N ALA A 97 7.66 21.01 -9.08
CA ALA A 97 7.52 21.38 -7.68
C ALA A 97 8.85 21.87 -7.10
N ALA A 98 9.97 21.24 -7.48
CA ALA A 98 11.31 21.68 -7.07
C ALA A 98 11.93 22.73 -8.02
N ASN A 99 11.26 23.05 -9.14
CA ASN A 99 11.78 23.85 -10.24
C ASN A 99 13.20 23.45 -10.67
N ALA A 100 13.45 22.13 -10.77
CA ALA A 100 14.77 21.58 -11.02
C ALA A 100 14.72 20.44 -12.04
N ALA A 101 15.74 20.35 -12.90
CA ALA A 101 15.92 19.20 -13.77
C ALA A 101 16.41 18.01 -12.93
N ARG A 102 15.83 16.83 -13.17
CA ARG A 102 16.19 15.57 -12.55
C ARG A 102 16.48 14.53 -13.63
N THR A 103 17.61 13.85 -13.47
CA THR A 103 17.95 12.68 -14.28
C THR A 103 17.35 11.43 -13.65
N CYS A 104 16.57 10.69 -14.42
CA CYS A 104 15.93 9.45 -13.98
C CYS A 104 16.41 8.29 -14.85
N PRO A 105 17.29 7.41 -14.35
CA PRO A 105 17.72 6.24 -15.10
C PRO A 105 16.54 5.31 -15.32
N HIS A 106 16.47 4.72 -16.50
CA HIS A 106 15.45 3.76 -16.87
C HIS A 106 16.07 2.42 -17.27
N PHE A 107 15.33 1.35 -17.01
CA PHE A 107 15.78 -0.02 -17.21
C PHE A 107 14.69 -0.83 -17.90
N SER A 108 15.11 -1.79 -18.72
CA SER A 108 14.21 -2.68 -19.46
C SER A 108 14.40 -4.12 -19.01
N VAL A 109 13.29 -4.81 -18.78
CA VAL A 109 13.25 -6.26 -18.57
C VAL A 109 12.44 -6.85 -19.70
N GLU A 110 13.10 -7.58 -20.60
CA GLU A 110 12.46 -8.23 -21.73
C GLU A 110 11.97 -9.62 -21.33
N MET A 111 10.70 -9.90 -21.62
CA MET A 111 10.11 -11.21 -21.34
C MET A 111 9.13 -11.60 -22.43
N GLU A 112 9.20 -12.87 -22.85
CA GLU A 112 8.31 -13.43 -23.87
C GLU A 112 6.84 -13.40 -23.42
N THR A 113 5.91 -13.37 -24.38
CA THR A 113 4.48 -13.50 -24.08
C THR A 113 4.17 -14.83 -23.36
N GLY A 114 3.25 -14.80 -22.40
CA GLY A 114 2.89 -16.00 -21.62
C GLY A 114 3.82 -16.34 -20.43
N THR A 115 4.94 -15.65 -20.24
CA THR A 115 5.89 -15.89 -19.12
C THR A 115 5.50 -15.21 -17.79
N GLY A 116 4.34 -14.57 -17.72
CA GLY A 116 3.86 -13.96 -16.47
C GLY A 116 4.52 -12.62 -16.11
N LYS A 117 4.83 -11.77 -17.11
CA LYS A 117 5.27 -10.36 -16.90
C LYS A 117 4.51 -9.63 -15.79
N THR A 118 3.19 -9.81 -15.75
CA THR A 118 2.30 -9.22 -14.75
C THR A 118 2.67 -9.64 -13.33
N TYR A 119 2.87 -10.94 -13.14
CA TYR A 119 3.27 -11.48 -11.85
C TYR A 119 4.65 -10.98 -11.43
N VAL A 120 5.59 -10.92 -12.38
CA VAL A 120 6.97 -10.45 -12.14
C VAL A 120 6.98 -9.00 -11.65
N TYR A 121 6.33 -8.05 -12.34
CA TYR A 121 6.36 -6.66 -11.88
C TYR A 121 5.65 -6.47 -10.53
N LEU A 122 4.55 -7.19 -10.27
CA LEU A 122 3.84 -7.11 -8.98
C LEU A 122 4.72 -7.67 -7.86
N ARG A 123 5.35 -8.82 -8.08
CA ARG A 123 6.27 -9.41 -7.10
C ARG A 123 7.49 -8.52 -6.84
N THR A 124 8.02 -7.88 -7.88
CA THR A 124 9.13 -6.92 -7.74
C THR A 124 8.76 -5.77 -6.82
N VAL A 125 7.51 -5.27 -6.85
CA VAL A 125 7.03 -4.25 -5.91
C VAL A 125 7.15 -4.74 -4.46
N PHE A 126 6.68 -5.95 -4.16
CA PHE A 126 6.81 -6.54 -2.82
C PHE A 126 8.26 -6.75 -2.41
N GLU A 127 9.13 -7.25 -3.30
CA GLU A 127 10.55 -7.42 -2.98
C GLU A 127 11.28 -6.10 -2.72
N LEU A 128 10.97 -5.05 -3.48
CA LEU A 128 11.55 -3.72 -3.26
C LEU A 128 11.07 -3.10 -1.94
N SER A 129 9.81 -3.32 -1.57
CA SER A 129 9.28 -2.97 -0.25
C SER A 129 10.01 -3.73 0.85
N HIS A 130 10.08 -5.05 0.74
CA HIS A 130 10.65 -5.90 1.78
C HIS A 130 12.15 -5.65 2.00
N ARG A 131 12.93 -5.54 0.92
CA ARG A 131 14.39 -5.39 0.99
C ARG A 131 14.83 -3.96 1.31
N TYR A 132 14.16 -2.96 0.74
CA TYR A 132 14.65 -1.59 0.72
C TYR A 132 13.68 -0.56 1.33
N GLY A 133 12.46 -0.96 1.66
CA GLY A 133 11.44 -0.07 2.23
C GLY A 133 10.81 0.86 1.20
N PHE A 134 10.81 0.51 -0.09
CA PHE A 134 10.06 1.27 -1.10
C PHE A 134 8.57 0.97 -0.97
N GLN A 135 7.75 2.00 -0.78
CA GLN A 135 6.33 1.86 -0.46
C GLN A 135 5.41 2.38 -1.58
N LYS A 136 5.84 3.41 -2.32
CA LYS A 136 5.02 4.06 -3.35
C LYS A 136 5.47 3.68 -4.76
N PHE A 137 4.56 3.17 -5.57
CA PHE A 137 4.85 2.71 -6.94
C PHE A 137 3.78 3.21 -7.91
N ILE A 138 4.19 3.56 -9.13
CA ILE A 138 3.29 3.99 -10.20
C ILE A 138 3.41 2.99 -11.35
N ILE A 139 2.29 2.35 -11.70
CA ILE A 139 2.22 1.43 -12.85
C ILE A 139 1.60 2.18 -14.03
N VAL A 140 2.43 2.45 -15.04
CA VAL A 140 1.99 3.13 -16.27
C VAL A 140 1.66 2.07 -17.32
N VAL A 141 0.48 2.19 -17.93
CA VAL A 141 -0.03 1.24 -18.93
C VAL A 141 -0.40 1.96 -20.24
N PRO A 142 -0.19 1.33 -21.41
CA PRO A 142 -0.31 2.02 -22.70
C PRO A 142 -1.75 2.16 -23.21
N SER A 143 -2.73 1.47 -22.60
CA SER A 143 -4.12 1.51 -23.03
C SER A 143 -5.10 1.40 -21.87
N VAL A 144 -6.30 1.95 -22.07
CA VAL A 144 -7.40 1.85 -21.10
C VAL A 144 -7.77 0.39 -20.84
N ALA A 145 -7.80 -0.46 -21.87
CA ALA A 145 -8.12 -1.88 -21.71
C ALA A 145 -7.14 -2.60 -20.75
N ILE A 146 -5.84 -2.27 -20.82
CA ILE A 146 -4.83 -2.83 -19.91
C ILE A 146 -4.97 -2.19 -18.51
N ARG A 147 -5.32 -0.90 -18.44
CA ARG A 147 -5.60 -0.20 -17.18
C ARG A 147 -6.72 -0.87 -16.39
N GLU A 148 -7.82 -1.26 -17.04
CA GLU A 148 -8.92 -1.95 -16.36
C GLU A 148 -8.53 -3.38 -15.93
N GLY A 149 -7.59 -4.02 -16.64
CA GLY A 149 -7.07 -5.34 -16.27
C GLY A 149 -6.10 -5.32 -15.09
N ALA A 150 -5.39 -4.21 -14.85
CA ALA A 150 -4.37 -4.12 -13.80
C ALA A 150 -4.95 -4.27 -12.37
N PRO A 151 -6.04 -3.57 -11.97
CA PRO A 151 -6.71 -3.81 -10.69
C PRO A 151 -7.12 -5.27 -10.50
N LYS A 152 -7.64 -5.90 -11.56
CA LYS A 152 -8.06 -7.30 -11.47
C LYS A 152 -6.90 -8.25 -11.23
N ASN A 153 -5.74 -7.99 -11.82
CA ASN A 153 -4.53 -8.79 -11.57
C ASN A 153 -4.03 -8.63 -10.12
N ILE A 154 -4.09 -7.42 -9.56
CA ILE A 154 -3.76 -7.18 -8.15
C ILE A 154 -4.69 -7.98 -7.24
N GLU A 155 -6.01 -7.92 -7.48
CA GLU A 155 -7.01 -8.66 -6.71
C GLU A 155 -6.79 -10.18 -6.76
N ILE A 156 -6.57 -10.74 -7.96
CA ILE A 156 -6.38 -12.19 -8.14
C ILE A 156 -5.09 -12.67 -7.45
N THR A 157 -4.04 -11.85 -7.44
CA THR A 157 -2.75 -12.21 -6.84
C THR A 157 -2.65 -11.89 -5.35
N ALA A 158 -3.63 -11.20 -4.77
CA ALA A 158 -3.59 -10.72 -3.38
C ALA A 158 -3.45 -11.86 -2.35
N GLU A 159 -4.26 -12.92 -2.44
CA GLU A 159 -4.19 -14.08 -1.51
C GLU A 159 -2.80 -14.74 -1.55
N HIS A 160 -2.21 -14.84 -2.74
CA HIS A 160 -0.89 -15.43 -2.96
C HIS A 160 0.23 -14.56 -2.39
N PHE A 161 0.24 -13.25 -2.67
CA PHE A 161 1.28 -12.36 -2.15
C PHE A 161 1.18 -12.14 -0.65
N ARG A 162 -0.03 -12.09 -0.07
CA ARG A 162 -0.21 -12.06 1.39
C ARG A 162 0.43 -13.28 2.05
N ALA A 163 0.27 -14.48 1.47
CA ALA A 163 0.91 -15.69 1.98
C ALA A 163 2.45 -15.65 1.87
N LEU A 164 3.00 -15.02 0.82
CA LEU A 164 4.44 -14.91 0.60
C LEU A 164 5.13 -13.83 1.44
N TYR A 165 4.47 -12.69 1.66
CA TYR A 165 5.05 -11.49 2.26
C TYR A 165 4.38 -11.14 3.60
N ASN A 166 4.12 -12.14 4.45
CA ASN A 166 3.67 -11.95 5.83
C ASN A 166 2.40 -11.08 5.98
N ASN A 167 1.41 -11.31 5.13
CA ASN A 167 0.13 -10.58 5.04
C ASN A 167 0.26 -9.09 4.65
N GLU A 168 1.36 -8.69 4.02
CA GLU A 168 1.44 -7.38 3.36
C GLU A 168 0.46 -7.28 2.19
N GLU A 169 -0.07 -6.08 1.96
CA GLU A 169 -1.08 -5.80 0.94
C GLU A 169 -0.65 -4.65 0.03
N LEU A 170 -0.84 -4.83 -1.28
CA LEU A 170 -0.67 -3.77 -2.25
C LEU A 170 -1.97 -2.97 -2.35
N ILE A 171 -1.92 -1.72 -1.88
CA ILE A 171 -3.06 -0.80 -1.93
C ILE A 171 -3.11 -0.16 -3.32
N ASN A 172 -4.24 -0.35 -4.02
CA ASN A 172 -4.46 0.25 -5.34
C ASN A 172 -5.17 1.60 -5.22
N TYR A 173 -4.50 2.68 -5.59
CA TYR A 173 -5.04 4.04 -5.53
C TYR A 173 -6.01 4.39 -6.67
N LEU A 174 -6.17 3.55 -7.71
CA LEU A 174 -7.20 3.76 -8.75
C LEU A 174 -8.62 3.63 -8.19
N THR A 175 -8.79 2.86 -7.12
CA THR A 175 -10.05 2.65 -6.38
C THR A 175 -9.90 3.19 -4.96
N ALA A 176 -9.23 4.33 -4.83
CA ALA A 176 -9.11 5.03 -3.58
C ALA A 176 -9.66 6.44 -3.72
N LEU A 177 -10.41 6.87 -2.70
CA LEU A 177 -10.94 8.21 -2.62
C LEU A 177 -9.88 9.12 -2.01
N GLN A 178 -9.54 10.22 -2.68
CA GLN A 178 -8.71 11.26 -2.08
C GLN A 178 -9.49 11.95 -0.97
N VAL A 179 -8.88 12.09 0.20
CA VAL A 179 -9.53 12.63 1.41
C VAL A 179 -8.54 13.49 2.20
N ASP A 180 -9.06 14.48 2.93
CA ASP A 180 -8.25 15.44 3.70
C ASP A 180 -8.28 15.17 5.21
N HIS A 181 -9.35 14.57 5.73
CA HIS A 181 -9.56 14.29 7.16
C HIS A 181 -9.19 12.85 7.55
N SER A 182 -8.26 12.21 6.85
CA SER A 182 -7.77 10.86 7.14
C SER A 182 -6.28 10.87 7.49
N VAL A 183 -5.82 9.81 8.16
CA VAL A 183 -4.37 9.57 8.37
C VAL A 183 -3.65 9.37 7.03
N TYR A 184 -4.39 8.94 6.01
CA TYR A 184 -3.91 8.70 4.65
C TYR A 184 -4.51 9.71 3.68
N GLU A 185 -3.72 10.16 2.71
CA GLU A 185 -4.16 11.04 1.60
C GLU A 185 -5.26 10.40 0.74
N TYR A 186 -5.31 9.07 0.70
CA TYR A 186 -6.31 8.32 -0.01
C TYR A 186 -6.82 7.14 0.84
N VAL A 187 -8.11 6.88 0.74
CA VAL A 187 -8.78 5.77 1.41
C VAL A 187 -9.27 4.77 0.37
N ALA A 188 -8.74 3.55 0.42
CA ALA A 188 -9.19 2.46 -0.42
C ALA A 188 -10.60 2.00 -0.01
N TYR A 189 -11.46 1.71 -0.98
CA TYR A 189 -12.80 1.22 -0.74
C TYR A 189 -13.08 -0.04 -1.57
N ASP A 190 -13.81 -1.00 -0.98
CA ASP A 190 -14.16 -2.28 -1.60
C ASP A 190 -15.61 -2.29 -2.11
N SER A 191 -16.38 -1.25 -1.80
CA SER A 191 -17.75 -1.07 -2.28
C SER A 191 -18.12 0.39 -2.46
N GLU A 192 -19.14 0.64 -3.28
CA GLU A 192 -19.68 1.99 -3.47
C GLU A 192 -20.21 2.60 -2.17
N VAL A 193 -20.71 1.76 -1.25
CA VAL A 193 -21.18 2.19 0.07
C VAL A 193 -20.02 2.74 0.90
N GLU A 194 -18.88 2.04 0.91
CA GLU A 194 -17.66 2.52 1.59
C GLU A 194 -17.10 3.80 0.96
N ARG A 195 -17.16 3.91 -0.37
CA ARG A 195 -16.75 5.12 -1.08
C ARG A 195 -17.58 6.32 -0.64
N GLU A 196 -18.90 6.17 -0.63
CA GLU A 196 -19.83 7.22 -0.23
C GLU A 196 -19.70 7.53 1.26
N PHE A 197 -19.46 6.52 2.10
CA PHE A 197 -19.23 6.66 3.53
C PHE A 197 -17.96 7.47 3.83
N ALA A 198 -16.83 7.12 3.21
CA ALA A 198 -15.56 7.83 3.35
C ALA A 198 -15.70 9.29 2.88
N LYS A 199 -16.35 9.50 1.73
CA LYS A 199 -16.60 10.85 1.20
C LYS A 199 -17.40 11.72 2.16
N ARG A 200 -18.45 11.15 2.76
CA ARG A 200 -19.30 11.87 3.72
C ARG A 200 -18.59 12.17 5.02
N LEU A 201 -17.73 11.28 5.51
CA LEU A 201 -16.88 11.58 6.67
C LEU A 201 -15.91 12.71 6.38
N ASP A 202 -15.36 12.76 5.17
CA ASP A 202 -14.41 13.79 4.75
C ASP A 202 -15.06 15.17 4.57
N GLU A 203 -16.33 15.22 4.13
CA GLU A 203 -17.08 16.48 3.98
C GLU A 203 -17.56 17.08 5.32
N ARG A 204 -17.50 16.33 6.41
CA ARG A 204 -18.05 16.73 7.71
C ARG A 204 -17.04 17.49 8.57
N GLU A 205 -17.36 18.73 8.91
CA GLU A 205 -16.52 19.59 9.75
C GLU A 205 -16.37 19.11 11.20
N ASP A 206 -17.25 18.24 11.70
CA ASP A 206 -17.15 17.69 13.05
C ASP A 206 -16.23 16.47 13.14
N ILE A 207 -15.80 15.92 12.00
CA ILE A 207 -14.83 14.83 11.93
C ILE A 207 -13.42 15.43 11.89
N ARG A 208 -12.63 15.16 12.92
CA ARG A 208 -11.23 15.59 12.98
C ARG A 208 -10.31 14.66 12.22
N LEU A 209 -10.57 13.35 12.32
CA LEU A 209 -9.75 12.31 11.71
C LEU A 209 -10.57 11.03 11.54
N PHE A 210 -10.42 10.32 10.42
CA PHE A 210 -10.92 8.97 10.27
C PHE A 210 -9.90 8.05 9.60
N VAL A 211 -10.10 6.74 9.75
CA VAL A 211 -9.27 5.72 9.12
C VAL A 211 -10.11 4.49 8.78
N LYS A 212 -9.94 3.95 7.58
CA LYS A 212 -10.41 2.61 7.26
C LYS A 212 -9.47 1.60 7.91
N LEU A 213 -10.01 0.73 8.75
CA LEU A 213 -9.19 -0.23 9.46
C LEU A 213 -8.73 -1.34 8.50
N PRO A 214 -7.43 -1.65 8.50
CA PRO A 214 -6.88 -2.65 7.60
C PRO A 214 -7.35 -4.06 7.99
N ALA A 215 -7.38 -4.98 7.02
CA ALA A 215 -7.89 -6.33 7.22
C ALA A 215 -7.14 -7.14 8.29
N TRP A 216 -5.88 -6.78 8.61
CA TRP A 216 -5.10 -7.41 9.68
C TRP A 216 -5.54 -7.00 11.09
N PHE A 217 -6.32 -5.92 11.23
CA PHE A 217 -6.85 -5.48 12.53
C PHE A 217 -8.05 -6.36 12.93
N GLU A 218 -7.77 -7.53 13.47
CA GLU A 218 -8.80 -8.50 13.85
C GLU A 218 -8.91 -8.62 15.37
N ILE A 219 -10.14 -8.80 15.83
CA ILE A 219 -10.49 -9.05 17.23
C ILE A 219 -10.92 -10.50 17.33
N ASP A 220 -10.31 -11.22 18.27
CA ASP A 220 -10.73 -12.57 18.58
C ASP A 220 -12.08 -12.54 19.30
N THR A 221 -13.08 -13.18 18.70
CA THR A 221 -14.37 -13.42 19.34
C THR A 221 -14.61 -14.92 19.50
N PRO A 222 -15.44 -15.34 20.46
CA PRO A 222 -15.78 -16.76 20.64
C PRO A 222 -16.38 -17.44 19.40
N VAL A 223 -16.87 -16.68 18.42
CA VAL A 223 -17.50 -17.15 17.18
C VAL A 223 -16.64 -16.88 15.93
N GLY A 224 -15.35 -16.60 16.13
CA GLY A 224 -14.36 -16.34 15.09
C GLY A 224 -13.93 -14.88 15.02
N LYS A 225 -12.94 -14.59 14.18
CA LYS A 225 -12.36 -13.25 14.09
C LYS A 225 -13.33 -12.22 13.50
N TYR A 226 -13.19 -10.99 13.99
CA TYR A 226 -14.01 -9.84 13.61
C TYR A 226 -13.14 -8.61 13.35
N ASN A 227 -13.37 -7.91 12.25
CA ASN A 227 -12.70 -6.68 11.87
C ASN A 227 -13.77 -5.56 11.79
N PRO A 228 -13.69 -4.50 12.62
CA PRO A 228 -14.47 -3.29 12.40
C PRO A 228 -13.96 -2.54 11.17
N ASP A 229 -14.83 -1.78 10.49
CA ASP A 229 -14.48 -1.17 9.20
C ASP A 229 -13.74 0.17 9.36
N TRP A 230 -14.14 0.99 10.34
CA TRP A 230 -13.68 2.37 10.47
C TRP A 230 -13.33 2.73 11.91
N ALA A 231 -12.36 3.62 12.08
CA ALA A 231 -12.14 4.37 13.30
C ALA A 231 -12.29 5.87 13.01
N VAL A 232 -13.07 6.57 13.82
CA VAL A 232 -13.45 7.98 13.60
C VAL A 232 -13.21 8.77 14.88
N LEU A 233 -12.62 9.95 14.74
CA LEU A 233 -12.33 10.90 15.82
C LEU A 233 -13.08 12.20 15.53
N LYS A 234 -13.91 12.63 16.48
CA LYS A 234 -14.68 13.88 16.39
C LYS A 234 -13.99 15.06 17.07
N HIS A 235 -14.38 16.27 16.70
CA HIS A 235 -13.88 17.51 17.28
C HIS A 235 -14.37 17.78 18.72
N ASP A 236 -15.51 17.23 19.11
CA ASP A 236 -16.22 17.55 20.37
C ASP A 236 -15.82 16.69 21.58
N GLY A 237 -14.99 15.68 21.40
CA GLY A 237 -14.45 14.86 22.48
C GLY A 237 -13.24 14.07 22.00
N GLN A 238 -12.26 13.85 22.86
CA GLN A 238 -11.05 13.05 22.61
C GLN A 238 -11.36 11.55 22.38
N THR A 239 -12.56 11.22 21.94
CA THR A 239 -13.15 9.90 21.98
C THR A 239 -13.07 9.26 20.60
N LEU A 240 -12.34 8.16 20.52
CA LEU A 240 -12.26 7.32 19.35
C LEU A 240 -13.55 6.51 19.21
N TYR A 241 -14.27 6.66 18.10
CA TYR A 241 -15.40 5.83 17.73
C TYR A 241 -14.92 4.72 16.80
N LEU A 242 -15.25 3.47 17.14
CA LEU A 242 -15.11 2.36 16.22
C LEU A 242 -16.45 2.07 15.58
N VAL A 243 -16.45 1.96 14.26
CA VAL A 243 -17.66 1.89 13.48
C VAL A 243 -17.62 0.68 12.55
N ARG A 244 -18.72 -0.07 12.54
CA ARG A 244 -18.98 -1.09 11.52
C ARG A 244 -20.04 -0.55 10.56
N GLU A 245 -19.67 -0.42 9.30
CA GLU A 245 -20.57 0.01 8.24
C GLU A 245 -21.35 -1.21 7.74
N THR A 246 -22.63 -1.00 7.41
CA THR A 246 -23.52 -2.07 6.96
C THR A 246 -24.35 -1.63 5.75
N LYS A 247 -24.28 -2.41 4.68
CA LYS A 247 -24.80 -2.07 3.34
C LYS A 247 -26.31 -1.79 3.23
N SER A 248 -27.15 -2.06 4.23
CA SER A 248 -28.61 -2.00 4.03
C SER A 248 -29.45 -1.70 5.27
N THR A 249 -29.21 -2.35 6.41
CA THR A 249 -30.01 -2.14 7.62
C THR A 249 -29.33 -2.71 8.86
N LYS A 250 -29.57 -2.12 10.02
CA LYS A 250 -29.17 -2.65 11.34
C LYS A 250 -30.00 -3.87 11.77
N ASP A 251 -31.09 -4.18 11.07
CA ASP A 251 -31.95 -5.32 11.39
C ASP A 251 -31.24 -6.67 11.27
N PHE A 252 -30.11 -6.75 10.57
CA PHE A 252 -29.29 -7.96 10.54
C PHE A 252 -28.81 -8.38 11.94
N LEU A 253 -28.65 -7.44 12.88
CA LEU A 253 -28.31 -7.76 14.28
C LEU A 253 -29.41 -8.58 14.98
N LYS A 254 -30.65 -8.53 14.48
CA LYS A 254 -31.76 -9.36 15.00
C LYS A 254 -31.70 -10.79 14.49
N LEU A 255 -30.94 -11.05 13.43
CA LEU A 255 -30.75 -12.38 12.87
C LEU A 255 -29.75 -13.18 13.74
N ARG A 256 -29.98 -14.49 13.81
CA ARG A 256 -29.03 -15.44 14.42
C ARG A 256 -28.07 -15.94 13.34
N THR A 257 -27.12 -15.09 12.97
CA THR A 257 -26.06 -15.41 12.02
C THR A 257 -24.69 -15.25 12.68
N SER A 258 -23.70 -15.99 12.21
CA SER A 258 -22.31 -15.89 12.71
C SER A 258 -21.78 -14.46 12.60
N GLU A 259 -22.15 -13.73 11.55
CA GLU A 259 -21.76 -12.33 11.36
C GLU A 259 -22.40 -11.39 12.40
N ALA A 260 -23.70 -11.54 12.67
CA ALA A 260 -24.37 -10.78 13.73
C ALA A 260 -23.80 -11.10 15.11
N ASP A 261 -23.44 -12.37 15.37
CA ASP A 261 -22.78 -12.78 16.62
C ASP A 261 -21.39 -12.17 16.76
N LYS A 262 -20.59 -12.13 15.69
CA LYS A 262 -19.28 -11.45 15.68
C LYS A 262 -19.40 -9.96 16.01
N VAL A 263 -20.38 -9.27 15.42
CA VAL A 263 -20.63 -7.85 15.71
C VAL A 263 -21.09 -7.65 17.16
N ARG A 264 -21.96 -8.53 17.68
CA ARG A 264 -22.35 -8.52 19.10
C ARG A 264 -21.16 -8.70 20.04
N CYS A 265 -20.25 -9.61 19.70
CA CYS A 265 -19.01 -9.81 20.46
C CYS A 265 -18.08 -8.60 20.38
N GLY A 266 -17.89 -8.02 19.20
CA GLY A 266 -17.10 -6.79 19.02
C GLY A 266 -17.63 -5.64 19.87
N LYS A 267 -18.96 -5.44 19.91
CA LYS A 267 -19.59 -4.43 20.76
C LYS A 267 -19.25 -4.60 22.25
N LYS A 268 -19.39 -5.82 22.78
CA LYS A 268 -19.05 -6.11 24.19
C LYS A 268 -17.55 -5.95 24.48
N HIS A 269 -16.70 -6.31 23.51
CA HIS A 269 -15.26 -6.17 23.63
C HIS A 269 -14.88 -4.70 23.83
N PHE A 270 -15.35 -3.81 22.96
CA PHE A 270 -15.03 -2.38 23.04
C PHE A 270 -15.72 -1.67 24.20
N GLU A 271 -16.92 -2.10 24.59
CA GLU A 271 -17.57 -1.64 25.84
C GLU A 271 -16.67 -1.89 27.07
N THR A 272 -15.97 -3.03 27.11
CA THR A 272 -15.03 -3.35 28.20
C THR A 272 -13.79 -2.46 28.18
N LEU A 273 -13.37 -2.00 27.00
CA LEU A 273 -12.23 -1.10 26.82
C LEU A 273 -12.61 0.39 27.00
N GLY A 274 -13.89 0.70 27.21
CA GLY A 274 -14.38 2.08 27.27
C GLY A 274 -14.31 2.82 25.93
N VAL A 275 -14.24 2.09 24.81
CA VAL A 275 -14.20 2.65 23.46
C VAL A 275 -15.60 2.57 22.86
N PRO A 276 -16.23 3.69 22.46
CA PRO A 276 -17.52 3.65 21.79
C PRO A 276 -17.46 2.82 20.52
N PHE A 277 -18.42 1.90 20.37
CA PHE A 277 -18.56 1.08 19.18
C PHE A 277 -20.01 1.12 18.68
N GLU A 278 -20.18 1.53 17.43
CA GLU A 278 -21.49 1.65 16.78
C GLU A 278 -21.55 0.91 15.45
N VAL A 279 -22.75 0.44 15.12
CA VAL A 279 -23.07 -0.15 13.83
C VAL A 279 -23.93 0.84 13.08
N VAL A 280 -23.49 1.26 11.90
CA VAL A 280 -24.11 2.33 11.13
C VAL A 280 -24.46 1.88 9.72
N VAL A 281 -25.42 2.57 9.12
CA VAL A 281 -25.78 2.39 7.69
C VAL A 281 -25.28 3.56 6.84
N SER A 282 -25.08 4.73 7.45
CA SER A 282 -24.51 5.91 6.78
C SER A 282 -23.58 6.68 7.70
N ALA A 283 -22.73 7.51 7.10
CA ALA A 283 -21.80 8.36 7.84
C ALA A 283 -22.51 9.33 8.77
N ASP A 284 -23.73 9.79 8.45
CA ASP A 284 -24.51 10.73 9.27
C ASP A 284 -24.91 10.18 10.64
N GLU A 285 -24.86 8.86 10.82
CA GLU A 285 -25.16 8.20 12.10
C GLU A 285 -23.95 8.13 13.05
N VAL A 286 -22.75 8.50 12.55
CA VAL A 286 -21.51 8.57 13.33
C VAL A 286 -21.49 9.82 14.17
#